data_AF-A0A2N9NK39-F1
#
_entry.id   AF-A0A2N9NK39-F1
#
_cell.length_a   1.000
_cell.length_b   1.000
_cell.length_c   1.000
_cell.angle_alpha   90.00
_cell.angle_beta   90.00
_cell.angle_gamma   90.00
#
_symmetry.space_group_name_H-M   'P 1'
#
loop_
_entity.id
_entity.type
_entity.pdbx_description
1 polymer ?
#
loop_
_entity_poly.entity_id
_entity_poly.type
_entity_poly.pdbx_seq_one_letter_code
_entity_poly.pdbx_strand_id
1 'polypeptide(L)' 'MLKGPQQLCFDCHEEKDMVAVKAHAQNGTKSCVACHDPHWGTDKYLLKPPAKTSPAGK' A
#
# COMPACT_ATOMS: atom_id res chain seq x y z
N MET A 1 19.17 -1.40 14.80
CA MET A 1 17.92 -2.12 14.45
C MET A 1 17.48 -1.62 13.08
N LEU A 2 17.01 -2.50 12.19
CA LEU A 2 16.51 -2.10 10.87
C LEU A 2 15.03 -1.70 11.00
N LYS A 3 14.63 -0.60 10.35
CA LYS A 3 13.23 -0.16 10.30
C LYS A 3 12.38 -1.19 9.57
N GLY A 4 11.13 -1.38 10.02
CA GLY A 4 10.16 -2.20 9.30
C GLY A 4 9.66 -1.52 8.01
N PRO A 5 9.11 -2.27 7.04
CA PRO A 5 8.64 -1.69 5.77
C PRO A 5 7.63 -0.55 5.95
N GLN A 6 6.66 -0.69 6.88
CA GLN A 6 5.67 0.37 7.16
C GLN A 6 6.36 1.67 7.62
N GLN A 7 7.33 1.55 8.52
CA GLN A 7 8.05 2.70 9.08
C GLN A 7 8.84 3.45 8.01
N LEU A 8 9.42 2.73 7.04
CA LEU A 8 10.08 3.34 5.90
C LEU A 8 9.10 4.08 4.98
N CYS A 9 7.91 3.51 4.73
CA CYS A 9 6.88 4.18 3.94
C CYS A 9 6.41 5.48 4.62
N PHE A 10 6.27 5.46 5.95
CA PHE A 10 5.81 6.61 6.73
C PHE A 10 6.88 7.70 6.90
N ASP A 11 8.11 7.49 6.47
CA ASP A 11 9.10 8.57 6.38
C ASP A 11 8.70 9.62 5.33
N CYS A 12 7.79 9.30 4.40
CA CYS A 12 7.28 10.23 3.38
C CYS A 12 5.74 10.22 3.19
N HIS A 13 5.06 9.13 3.53
CA HIS A 13 3.60 9.00 3.39
C HIS A 13 2.92 9.14 4.74
N GLU A 14 2.08 10.16 4.92
CA GLU A 14 1.38 10.33 6.19
C GLU A 14 0.35 9.22 6.41
N GLU A 15 0.42 8.56 7.57
CA GLU A 15 -0.47 7.44 7.91
C GLU A 15 -1.95 7.84 7.81
N LYS A 16 -2.30 9.06 8.24
CA LYS A 16 -3.67 9.60 8.17
C LYS A 16 -4.23 9.64 6.74
N ASP A 17 -3.36 9.89 5.75
CA ASP A 17 -3.78 9.98 4.35
C ASP A 17 -3.97 8.57 3.78
N MET A 18 -3.13 7.63 4.23
CA MET A 18 -3.23 6.24 3.81
C MET A 18 -4.50 5.59 4.37
N VAL A 19 -4.86 5.82 5.63
CA VAL A 19 -6.09 5.26 6.22
C VAL A 19 -7.37 5.84 5.60
N ALA A 20 -7.30 7.04 5.02
CA ALA A 20 -8.42 7.66 4.31
C ALA A 20 -8.72 6.99 2.95
N VAL A 21 -7.77 6.22 2.41
CA VAL A 21 -7.98 5.49 1.15
C VAL A 21 -8.93 4.32 1.38
N LYS A 22 -10.09 4.34 0.71
CA LYS A 22 -11.12 3.28 0.82
C LYS A 22 -10.57 1.87 0.62
N ALA A 23 -9.63 1.68 -0.32
CA ALA A 23 -8.99 0.39 -0.58
C ALA A 23 -8.17 -0.13 0.61
N HIS A 24 -7.66 0.76 1.48
CA HIS A 24 -6.91 0.37 2.68
C HIS A 24 -7.82 -0.02 3.85
N ALA A 25 -9.13 0.30 3.83
CA ALA A 25 -10.06 -0.06 4.90
C ALA A 25 -10.13 -1.58 5.14
N GLN A 26 -9.85 -2.38 4.10
CA GLN A 26 -9.84 -3.84 4.17
C GLN A 26 -8.43 -4.44 4.34
N ASN A 27 -7.39 -3.60 4.45
CA ASN A 27 -6.00 -4.06 4.54
C ASN A 27 -5.56 -4.42 5.97
N GLY A 28 -6.30 -4.04 7.01
CA GLY A 28 -6.00 -4.41 8.40
C GLY A 28 -4.53 -4.12 8.77
N THR A 29 -3.81 -5.15 9.23
CA THR A 29 -2.38 -5.09 9.59
C THR A 29 -1.44 -5.54 8.46
N LYS A 30 -1.91 -5.65 7.22
CA LYS A 30 -1.08 -6.08 6.09
C LYS A 30 0.01 -5.05 5.79
N SER A 31 1.16 -5.57 5.36
CA SER A 31 2.28 -4.73 4.94
C SER A 31 1.95 -3.95 3.65
N CYS A 32 2.44 -2.72 3.53
CA CYS A 32 2.29 -1.88 2.33
C CYS A 32 2.68 -2.62 1.04
N VAL A 33 3.78 -3.39 1.11
CA VAL A 33 4.30 -4.16 -0.02
C VAL A 33 3.52 -5.45 -0.31
N ALA A 34 2.45 -5.75 0.42
CA ALA A 34 1.55 -6.85 0.09
C ALA A 34 0.77 -6.55 -1.20
N CYS A 35 0.41 -5.28 -1.41
CA CYS A 35 -0.35 -4.82 -2.58
C CYS A 35 0.48 -3.90 -3.48
N HIS A 36 1.39 -3.10 -2.92
CA HIS A 36 2.23 -2.17 -3.67
C HIS A 36 3.60 -2.76 -3.99
N ASP A 37 4.19 -2.31 -5.09
CA ASP A 37 5.58 -2.54 -5.42
C ASP A 37 6.31 -1.18 -5.45
N PRO A 38 7.34 -0.96 -4.59
CA PRO A 38 8.00 0.33 -4.47
C PRO A 38 8.92 0.66 -5.67
N HIS A 39 9.23 -0.32 -6.53
CA HIS A 39 10.12 -0.13 -7.66
C HIS A 39 9.37 0.09 -8.97
N TRP A 40 8.22 -0.57 -9.14
CA TRP A 40 7.53 -0.57 -10.42
C TRP A 40 6.04 -0.89 -10.33
N GLY A 41 5.23 -0.24 -11.16
CA GLY A 41 3.88 -0.70 -11.46
C GLY A 41 3.30 -0.03 -12.70
N THR A 42 2.31 -0.68 -13.31
CA THR A 42 1.67 -0.20 -14.55
C THR A 42 0.54 0.81 -14.31
N ASP A 43 0.26 1.13 -13.06
CA ASP A 43 -0.73 2.14 -12.66
C ASP A 43 -0.10 3.17 -11.73
N LYS A 44 -0.81 4.28 -11.54
CA LYS A 44 -0.35 5.42 -10.74
C LYS A 44 -0.17 5.13 -9.24
N TYR A 45 -0.65 3.99 -8.76
CA TYR A 45 -0.54 3.54 -7.37
C TYR A 45 0.46 2.40 -7.19
N LEU A 46 1.15 2.00 -8.26
CA LEU A 46 2.15 0.93 -8.26
C LEU A 46 1.63 -0.41 -7.70
N LEU A 47 0.39 -0.76 -8.02
CA LEU A 47 -0.20 -2.02 -7.54
C LEU A 47 0.39 -3.23 -8.26
N LYS A 48 0.59 -4.31 -7.50
CA LYS A 48 0.87 -5.64 -8.04
C LYS A 48 -0.37 -6.16 -8.79
N PRO A 49 -0.22 -6.95 -9.87
CA PRO A 49 -1.35 -7.49 -10.64
C PRO A 49 -2.50 -8.08 -9.82
N PRO A 50 -2.28 -8.94 -8.79
CA PRO A 50 -3.37 -9.51 -8.00
C PRO A 50 -4.12 -8.48 -7.13
N ALA A 51 -3.49 -7.34 -6.79
CA ALA A 51 -4.15 -6.29 -6.02
C ALA A 51 -5.13 -5.47 -6.87
N LYS A 52 -4.90 -5.37 -8.19
CA LYS A 52 -5.76 -4.60 -9.13
C LYS A 52 -7.11 -5.25 -9.38
N THR A 53 -7.15 -6.58 -9.37
CA THR A 53 -8.35 -7.37 -9.66
C THR A 53 -9.18 -7.66 -8.41
N SER A 54 -8.68 -7.29 -7.23
CA SER A 54 -9.37 -7.50 -5.96
C SER A 54 -10.56 -6.53 -5.84
N PRO A 55 -11.67 -6.91 -5.17
CA PRO A 55 -12.85 -6.04 -5.02
C PRO A 55 -12.55 -4.68 -4.37
N ALA A 56 -11.42 -4.56 -3.67
CA ALA A 56 -10.92 -3.33 -3.06
C ALA A 56 -10.33 -2.32 -4.08
N GLY A 57 -10.05 -2.75 -5.31
CA GLY A 57 -9.49 -1.92 -6.40
C GLY A 57 -10.53 -1.39 -7.40
N LYS A 58 -11.82 -1.68 -7.19
CA LYS A 58 -12.96 -1.14 -7.97
C LYS A 58 -13.81 -0.19 -7.14
#